data_AF-A0A937PC30-F1
#
_entry.id   AF-A0A937PC30-F1
#
_cell.length_a   1.000
_cell.length_b   1.000
_cell.length_c   1.000
_cell.angle_alpha   90.00
_cell.angle_beta   90.00
_cell.angle_gamma   90.00
#
_symmetry.space_group_name_H-M   'P 1'
#
loop_
_entity.id
_entity.type
_entity.pdbx_description
1 polymer ?
#
loop_
_entity_poly.entity_id
_entity_poly.type
_entity_poly.pdbx_seq_one_letter_code
_entity_poly.pdbx_strand_id
1 'polypeptide(L)'
;MSKKQRPSGRLVLIFMLGIIIGALLFLGGKRTISSTSTNNYCQSCHIHTHADESWLRSSHYQNPSGVRVKCVDCHLPPEGSYYHFKTKVKTGMHDLYAYHFKDSASFNWESKSQLEHAVAIVYNESCLECHQNLFPIGLSTEGGTAHLYYEQQAEKLDLQCINCHLDVGHYNPDYKHDRMTGIPGTGNEARKIFAEPAVVTSFENYTEYIPNSSVSFNMVAISGGTFSMGSPAKDAFRKEDEGPVRAVTLSPFFIGETEVSWDEFWTFYGSTISEGHIDPEVIRERNAGDPDAISGPTPPFGTPAQGWGGGTRPAITMTHYAAQTYCQWLSKVTGKRYRLPTEAEWEYACRSGTETPYFFEGDPKRFSSEGFRNRVFGIDTTTISSYAVYNQNSGGKTQEPSIVKPNPFGLRNMSGNVLEYCSDWYASDAYALTELSITDPQGPETGTEHVVRGGYFASGAGDLRSATRTSTQSDPWLKTDPQQPKSMWWYSDFKGIGFRIVCEPDSIITF
;
A
#
# COMPACT_ATOMS: atom_id res chain seq x y z
N MET A 1 -18.04 -45.83 -59.15
CA MET A 1 -17.75 -46.26 -57.76
C MET A 1 -16.25 -46.48 -57.62
N SER A 2 -15.53 -45.52 -57.03
CA SER A 2 -14.07 -45.61 -56.83
C SER A 2 -13.77 -46.58 -55.68
N LYS A 3 -13.01 -47.65 -55.96
CA LYS A 3 -12.55 -48.61 -54.94
C LYS A 3 -11.52 -47.91 -54.05
N LYS A 4 -11.87 -47.59 -52.80
CA LYS A 4 -10.91 -47.18 -51.77
C LYS A 4 -9.83 -48.27 -51.65
N GLN A 5 -8.62 -47.97 -52.11
CA GLN A 5 -7.44 -48.80 -51.89
C GLN A 5 -7.22 -48.94 -50.37
N ARG A 6 -7.19 -50.16 -49.86
CA ARG A 6 -6.88 -50.42 -48.45
C ARG A 6 -5.41 -50.04 -48.20
N PRO A 7 -5.09 -49.30 -47.13
CA PRO A 7 -3.71 -48.94 -46.82
C PRO A 7 -2.85 -50.20 -46.66
N SER A 8 -1.60 -50.14 -47.12
CA SER A 8 -0.68 -51.28 -47.01
C SER A 8 -0.49 -51.67 -45.54
N GLY A 9 -0.34 -52.96 -45.25
CA GLY A 9 -0.19 -53.45 -43.87
C GLY A 9 0.95 -52.78 -43.09
N ARG A 10 2.00 -52.31 -43.80
CA ARG A 10 3.09 -51.51 -43.22
C ARG A 10 2.65 -50.11 -42.77
N LEU A 11 1.78 -49.44 -43.54
CA LEU A 11 1.28 -48.12 -43.17
C LEU A 11 0.37 -48.18 -41.93
N VAL A 12 -0.43 -49.24 -41.84
CA VAL A 12 -1.25 -49.53 -40.65
C VAL A 12 -0.36 -49.83 -39.44
N LEU A 13 0.73 -50.61 -39.62
CA LEU A 13 1.66 -50.92 -38.54
C LEU A 13 2.40 -49.68 -38.03
N ILE A 14 2.88 -48.80 -38.92
CA ILE A 14 3.54 -47.53 -38.54
C ILE A 14 2.56 -46.61 -37.82
N PHE A 15 1.32 -46.51 -38.29
CA PHE A 15 0.29 -45.71 -37.64
C PHE A 15 -0.06 -46.25 -36.24
N MET A 16 -0.21 -47.57 -36.09
CA MET A 16 -0.44 -48.21 -34.78
C MET A 16 0.76 -48.02 -33.84
N LEU A 17 1.99 -48.13 -34.35
CA LEU A 17 3.19 -47.85 -33.56
C LEU A 17 3.24 -46.38 -33.11
N GLY A 18 2.87 -45.44 -33.99
CA GLY A 18 2.75 -44.02 -33.67
C GLY A 18 1.71 -43.75 -32.59
N ILE A 19 0.55 -44.42 -32.63
CA ILE A 19 -0.46 -44.35 -31.57
C ILE A 19 0.08 -44.90 -30.25
N ILE A 20 0.78 -46.04 -30.27
CA ILE A 20 1.34 -46.65 -29.06
C ILE A 20 2.42 -45.74 -28.46
N ILE A 21 3.33 -45.21 -29.27
CA ILE A 21 4.35 -44.25 -28.81
C ILE A 21 3.69 -42.99 -28.27
N GLY A 22 2.70 -42.44 -28.97
CA GLY A 22 1.93 -41.28 -28.52
C GLY A 22 1.24 -41.52 -27.18
N ALA A 23 0.61 -42.69 -27.00
CA ALA A 23 -0.04 -43.09 -25.76
C ALA A 23 0.98 -43.29 -24.62
N LEU A 24 2.14 -43.89 -24.90
CA LEU A 24 3.21 -44.06 -23.91
C LEU A 24 3.81 -42.72 -23.49
N LEU A 25 4.05 -41.80 -24.44
CA LEU A 25 4.50 -40.44 -24.14
C LEU A 25 3.46 -39.65 -23.34
N PHE A 26 2.18 -39.81 -23.67
CA PHE A 26 1.09 -39.17 -22.93
C PHE A 26 0.96 -39.71 -21.50
N LEU A 27 0.95 -41.04 -21.33
CA LEU A 27 0.87 -41.68 -20.02
C LEU A 27 2.12 -41.40 -19.18
N GLY A 28 3.31 -41.46 -19.80
CA GLY A 28 4.58 -41.10 -19.18
C GLY A 28 4.60 -39.64 -18.75
N GLY A 29 4.19 -38.73 -19.64
CA GLY A 29 4.04 -37.30 -19.35
C GLY A 29 3.08 -37.03 -18.20
N LYS A 30 1.89 -37.64 -18.23
CA LYS A 30 0.89 -37.53 -17.15
C LYS A 30 1.44 -38.02 -15.81
N ARG A 31 2.13 -39.16 -15.80
CA ARG A 31 2.74 -39.72 -14.59
C ARG A 31 3.86 -38.82 -14.05
N THR A 32 4.71 -38.29 -14.93
CA THR A 32 5.76 -37.33 -14.57
C THR A 32 5.17 -36.06 -13.99
N ILE A 33 4.13 -35.49 -14.61
CA ILE A 33 3.42 -34.31 -14.10
C ILE A 33 2.85 -34.59 -12.72
N SER A 34 2.14 -35.69 -12.53
CA SER A 34 1.55 -36.04 -11.23
C SER A 34 2.62 -36.23 -10.15
N SER A 35 3.73 -36.92 -10.45
CA SER A 35 4.83 -37.13 -9.51
C SER A 35 5.55 -35.85 -9.11
N THR A 36 5.66 -34.90 -10.05
CA THR A 36 6.31 -33.60 -9.84
C THR A 36 5.33 -32.52 -9.37
N SER A 37 4.07 -32.88 -9.07
CA SER A 37 3.02 -31.99 -8.54
C SER A 37 2.72 -32.31 -7.06
N THR A 38 3.64 -32.97 -6.36
CA THR A 38 3.48 -33.28 -4.94
C THR A 38 4.13 -32.21 -4.08
N ASN A 39 3.60 -31.97 -2.89
CA ASN A 39 4.20 -31.00 -1.95
C ASN A 39 5.66 -31.36 -1.65
N ASN A 40 5.96 -32.65 -1.42
CA ASN A 40 7.34 -33.12 -1.22
C ASN A 40 8.26 -32.80 -2.41
N TYR A 41 7.75 -32.87 -3.64
CA TYR A 41 8.55 -32.51 -4.81
C TYR A 41 8.75 -30.99 -4.89
N CYS A 42 7.71 -30.19 -4.67
CA CYS A 42 7.84 -28.73 -4.59
C CYS A 42 8.82 -28.30 -3.48
N GLN A 43 8.83 -29.02 -2.36
CA GLN A 43 9.72 -28.80 -1.22
C GLN A 43 11.15 -29.34 -1.45
N SER A 44 11.35 -30.28 -2.39
CA SER A 44 12.64 -30.92 -2.63
C SER A 44 13.74 -29.95 -3.07
N CYS A 45 13.36 -28.74 -3.53
CA CYS A 45 14.28 -27.69 -3.94
C CYS A 45 14.63 -26.67 -2.82
N HIS A 46 14.23 -26.86 -1.56
CA HIS A 46 14.56 -26.03 -0.37
C HIS A 46 14.36 -24.50 -0.45
N ILE A 47 13.95 -23.94 -1.58
CA ILE A 47 13.83 -22.49 -1.79
C ILE A 47 12.59 -21.88 -1.12
N HIS A 48 11.75 -22.70 -0.47
CA HIS A 48 10.44 -22.32 0.06
C HIS A 48 10.17 -22.74 1.52
N THR A 49 11.20 -23.01 2.34
CA THR A 49 10.99 -23.51 3.71
C THR A 49 10.03 -22.66 4.54
N HIS A 50 10.15 -21.34 4.46
CA HIS A 50 9.22 -20.40 5.11
C HIS A 50 7.77 -20.56 4.62
N ALA A 51 7.58 -20.65 3.29
CA ALA A 51 6.25 -20.79 2.70
C ALA A 51 5.59 -22.13 3.04
N ASP A 52 6.40 -23.19 3.21
CA ASP A 52 5.92 -24.49 3.66
C ASP A 52 5.49 -24.45 5.14
N GLU A 53 6.31 -23.90 6.02
CA GLU A 53 5.97 -23.75 7.43
C GLU A 53 4.70 -22.91 7.65
N SER A 54 4.50 -21.86 6.83
CA SER A 54 3.28 -21.05 6.88
C SER A 54 2.07 -21.79 6.29
N TRP A 55 2.24 -22.57 5.22
CA TRP A 55 1.17 -23.41 4.67
C TRP A 55 0.73 -24.50 5.66
N LEU A 56 1.66 -25.14 6.37
CA LEU A 56 1.36 -26.14 7.41
C LEU A 56 0.50 -25.59 8.56
N ARG A 57 0.41 -24.27 8.71
CA ARG A 57 -0.40 -23.56 9.72
C ARG A 57 -1.64 -22.89 9.12
N SER A 58 -1.80 -22.88 7.79
CA SER A 58 -2.92 -22.21 7.14
C SER A 58 -4.21 -23.04 7.24
N SER A 59 -5.34 -22.40 6.95
CA SER A 59 -6.65 -23.07 6.90
C SER A 59 -6.71 -24.15 5.81
N HIS A 60 -5.87 -24.06 4.78
CA HIS A 60 -5.74 -25.05 3.72
C HIS A 60 -5.02 -26.35 4.15
N TYR A 61 -4.33 -26.33 5.30
CA TYR A 61 -3.73 -27.53 5.91
C TYR A 61 -4.42 -27.92 7.23
N GLN A 62 -4.61 -26.95 8.12
CA GLN A 62 -5.24 -27.13 9.43
C GLN A 62 -6.70 -26.69 9.37
N ASN A 63 -7.59 -27.63 9.06
CA ASN A 63 -9.03 -27.38 9.08
C ASN A 63 -9.82 -28.57 9.67
N PRO A 64 -11.07 -28.33 10.11
CA PRO A 64 -11.90 -29.38 10.71
C PRO A 64 -12.27 -30.53 9.76
N SER A 65 -12.21 -30.33 8.44
CA SER A 65 -12.60 -31.35 7.46
C SER A 65 -11.54 -32.44 7.26
N GLY A 66 -10.28 -32.16 7.63
CA GLY A 66 -9.13 -33.04 7.38
C GLY A 66 -8.67 -33.08 5.93
N VAL A 67 -9.32 -32.34 5.01
CA VAL A 67 -8.90 -32.17 3.62
C VAL A 67 -7.71 -31.21 3.57
N ARG A 68 -6.71 -31.53 2.74
CA ARG A 68 -5.50 -30.71 2.56
C ARG A 68 -5.41 -30.25 1.11
N VAL A 69 -5.30 -28.94 0.92
CA VAL A 69 -5.04 -28.32 -0.39
C VAL A 69 -3.54 -28.33 -0.64
N LYS A 70 -3.09 -28.83 -1.80
CA LYS A 70 -1.67 -28.87 -2.16
C LYS A 70 -1.20 -27.51 -2.67
N CYS A 71 0.11 -27.26 -2.63
CA CYS A 71 0.67 -26.00 -3.15
C CYS A 71 0.31 -25.80 -4.64
N VAL A 72 0.37 -26.88 -5.43
CA VAL A 72 0.03 -26.85 -6.86
C VAL A 72 -1.45 -26.57 -7.13
N ASP A 73 -2.33 -26.82 -6.17
CA ASP A 73 -3.78 -26.61 -6.33
C ASP A 73 -4.11 -25.10 -6.29
N CYS A 74 -3.17 -24.25 -5.85
CA CYS A 74 -3.30 -22.79 -5.93
C CYS A 74 -2.30 -22.18 -6.93
N HIS A 75 -1.10 -22.78 -7.05
CA HIS A 75 0.02 -22.23 -7.83
C HIS A 75 0.15 -22.78 -9.26
N LEU A 76 -0.77 -23.64 -9.69
CA LEU A 76 -0.94 -24.02 -11.09
C LEU A 76 -2.41 -23.89 -11.50
N PRO A 77 -2.70 -23.61 -12.77
CA PRO A 77 -4.07 -23.71 -13.30
C PRO A 77 -4.67 -25.10 -13.06
N PRO A 78 -6.00 -25.28 -13.10
CA PRO A 78 -6.63 -26.59 -12.87
C PRO A 78 -6.08 -27.68 -13.80
N GLU A 79 -5.96 -28.91 -13.29
CA GLU A 79 -5.50 -30.06 -14.08
C GLU A 79 -6.41 -30.27 -15.30
N GLY A 80 -5.83 -30.34 -16.51
CA GLY A 80 -6.57 -30.49 -17.76
C GLY A 80 -6.88 -29.17 -18.49
N SER A 81 -6.61 -28.01 -17.86
CA SER A 81 -6.61 -26.74 -18.59
C SER A 81 -5.52 -26.70 -19.66
N TYR A 82 -5.77 -25.96 -20.75
CA TYR A 82 -4.84 -25.86 -21.89
C TYR A 82 -3.45 -25.34 -21.49
N TYR A 83 -3.38 -24.48 -20.46
CA TYR A 83 -2.14 -23.85 -20.03
C TYR A 83 -1.42 -24.56 -18.88
N HIS A 84 -2.05 -25.53 -18.20
CA HIS A 84 -1.47 -26.21 -17.02
C HIS A 84 -0.03 -26.71 -17.27
N PHE A 85 0.16 -27.49 -18.34
CA PHE A 85 1.48 -28.05 -18.66
C PHE A 85 2.52 -26.98 -18.96
N LYS A 86 2.13 -25.95 -19.73
CA LYS A 86 3.02 -24.83 -20.08
C LYS A 86 3.45 -24.07 -18.83
N THR A 87 2.51 -23.77 -17.93
CA THR A 87 2.79 -23.06 -16.68
C THR A 87 3.68 -23.90 -15.77
N LYS A 88 3.42 -25.20 -15.65
CA LYS A 88 4.24 -26.12 -14.87
C LYS A 88 5.70 -26.18 -15.35
N VAL A 89 5.91 -26.26 -16.68
CA VAL A 89 7.26 -26.23 -17.25
C VAL A 89 7.94 -24.90 -16.95
N LYS A 90 7.23 -23.78 -17.14
CA LYS A 90 7.76 -22.43 -16.90
C LYS A 90 8.18 -22.24 -15.43
N THR A 91 7.31 -22.58 -14.49
CA THR A 91 7.54 -22.45 -13.04
C THR A 91 8.66 -23.39 -12.59
N GLY A 92 8.62 -24.66 -12.98
CA GLY A 92 9.68 -25.62 -12.66
C GLY A 92 11.07 -25.21 -13.20
N MET A 93 11.15 -24.64 -14.41
CA MET A 93 12.41 -24.10 -14.94
C MET A 93 12.90 -22.88 -14.15
N HIS A 94 11.98 -22.00 -13.76
CA HIS A 94 12.30 -20.85 -12.92
C HIS A 94 12.84 -21.28 -11.56
N ASP A 95 12.23 -22.27 -10.93
CA ASP A 95 12.63 -22.75 -9.60
C ASP A 95 13.98 -23.47 -9.64
N LEU A 96 14.25 -24.26 -10.69
CA LEU A 96 15.57 -24.87 -10.92
C LEU A 96 16.66 -23.80 -11.10
N TYR A 97 16.36 -22.76 -11.89
CA TYR A 97 17.28 -21.63 -12.05
C TYR A 97 17.52 -20.92 -10.72
N ALA A 98 16.46 -20.57 -9.98
CA ALA A 98 16.58 -19.88 -8.72
C ALA A 98 17.33 -20.71 -7.68
N TYR A 99 17.09 -22.04 -7.62
CA TYR A 99 17.79 -22.95 -6.73
C TYR A 99 19.31 -23.02 -7.02
N HIS A 100 19.74 -22.95 -8.27
CA HIS A 100 21.16 -23.03 -8.64
C HIS A 100 21.89 -21.68 -8.60
N PHE A 101 21.19 -20.57 -8.81
CA PHE A 101 21.81 -19.27 -9.07
C PHE A 101 21.39 -18.16 -8.11
N LYS A 102 20.49 -18.42 -7.17
CA LYS A 102 20.04 -17.43 -6.18
C LYS A 102 20.10 -17.98 -4.76
N ASP A 103 20.32 -17.08 -3.81
CA ASP A 103 20.23 -17.38 -2.39
C ASP A 103 18.82 -17.08 -1.86
N SER A 104 18.10 -18.10 -1.39
CA SER A 104 16.74 -17.96 -0.87
C SER A 104 16.67 -17.14 0.41
N ALA A 105 17.77 -17.07 1.18
CA ALA A 105 17.85 -16.26 2.39
C ALA A 105 17.88 -14.74 2.07
N SER A 106 18.22 -14.38 0.83
CA SER A 106 18.23 -12.98 0.37
C SER A 106 16.86 -12.47 -0.08
N PHE A 107 15.84 -13.34 -0.14
CA PHE A 107 14.52 -12.96 -0.63
C PHE A 107 13.70 -12.28 0.47
N ASN A 108 13.11 -11.14 0.13
CA ASN A 108 12.13 -10.46 0.97
C ASN A 108 10.75 -11.13 0.77
N TRP A 109 10.45 -12.14 1.58
CA TRP A 109 9.23 -12.93 1.46
C TRP A 109 7.97 -12.13 1.80
N GLU A 110 8.05 -11.20 2.76
CA GLU A 110 6.98 -10.28 3.13
C GLU A 110 6.55 -9.38 1.97
N SER A 111 7.53 -8.89 1.20
CA SER A 111 7.25 -8.18 -0.05
C SER A 111 6.60 -9.13 -1.06
N LYS A 112 7.18 -10.31 -1.28
CA LYS A 112 6.67 -11.29 -2.26
C LYS A 112 5.28 -11.85 -1.96
N SER A 113 4.83 -11.80 -0.71
CA SER A 113 3.47 -12.17 -0.32
C SER A 113 2.44 -11.07 -0.54
N GLN A 114 2.84 -9.86 -0.93
CA GLN A 114 1.88 -8.80 -1.25
C GLN A 114 1.08 -9.14 -2.51
N LEU A 115 -0.15 -8.63 -2.57
CA LEU A 115 -1.14 -8.93 -3.62
C LEU A 115 -0.57 -8.75 -5.04
N GLU A 116 0.15 -7.66 -5.30
CA GLU A 116 0.77 -7.31 -6.59
C GLU A 116 1.69 -8.42 -7.14
N HIS A 117 2.30 -9.23 -6.25
CA HIS A 117 3.14 -10.36 -6.62
C HIS A 117 2.39 -11.68 -6.56
N ALA A 118 1.48 -11.84 -5.61
CA ALA A 118 0.70 -13.06 -5.42
C ALA A 118 -0.23 -13.36 -6.61
N VAL A 119 -0.88 -12.34 -7.19
CA VAL A 119 -1.79 -12.49 -8.36
C VAL A 119 -1.12 -13.05 -9.62
N ALA A 120 0.21 -12.97 -9.71
CA ALA A 120 0.96 -13.53 -10.83
C ALA A 120 1.23 -15.04 -10.70
N ILE A 121 1.06 -15.60 -9.49
CA ILE A 121 1.43 -16.98 -9.16
C ILE A 121 0.29 -17.77 -8.50
N VAL A 122 -0.83 -17.15 -8.16
CA VAL A 122 -2.05 -17.82 -7.67
C VAL A 122 -3.13 -17.70 -8.73
N TYR A 123 -3.74 -18.83 -9.09
CA TYR A 123 -4.70 -18.90 -10.19
C TYR A 123 -6.13 -18.88 -9.67
N ASN A 124 -6.91 -17.88 -10.10
CA ASN A 124 -8.29 -17.72 -9.66
C ASN A 124 -9.17 -18.92 -10.05
N GLU A 125 -8.97 -19.51 -11.23
CA GLU A 125 -9.73 -20.70 -11.63
C GLU A 125 -9.47 -21.90 -10.70
N SER A 126 -8.25 -22.01 -10.16
CA SER A 126 -7.89 -23.08 -9.24
C SER A 126 -8.51 -22.88 -7.86
N CYS A 127 -8.69 -21.63 -7.42
CA CYS A 127 -9.52 -21.33 -6.25
C CYS A 127 -10.96 -21.79 -6.47
N LEU A 128 -11.56 -21.44 -7.62
CA LEU A 128 -12.95 -21.78 -7.95
C LEU A 128 -13.20 -23.29 -8.16
N GLU A 129 -12.19 -24.05 -8.57
CA GLU A 129 -12.27 -25.51 -8.70
C GLU A 129 -12.59 -26.18 -7.36
N CYS A 130 -12.02 -25.69 -6.26
CA CYS A 130 -12.30 -26.18 -4.90
C CYS A 130 -13.47 -25.43 -4.24
N HIS A 131 -13.61 -24.13 -4.51
CA HIS A 131 -14.65 -23.26 -3.95
C HIS A 131 -15.86 -23.09 -4.89
N GLN A 132 -16.43 -24.21 -5.32
CA GLN A 132 -17.55 -24.20 -6.29
C GLN A 132 -18.83 -23.57 -5.73
N ASN A 133 -19.05 -23.65 -4.41
CA ASN A 133 -20.15 -22.97 -3.73
C ASN A 133 -19.60 -21.77 -2.96
N LEU A 134 -19.77 -20.56 -3.52
CA LEU A 134 -19.39 -19.31 -2.87
C LEU A 134 -20.33 -18.92 -1.73
N PHE A 135 -21.52 -19.53 -1.60
CA PHE A 135 -22.47 -19.25 -0.51
C PHE A 135 -22.72 -20.50 0.34
N PRO A 136 -21.70 -21.00 1.07
CA PRO A 136 -21.87 -22.15 1.93
C PRO A 136 -22.71 -21.80 3.17
N ILE A 137 -23.29 -22.83 3.78
CA ILE A 137 -23.98 -22.70 5.07
C ILE A 137 -22.97 -22.22 6.12
N GLY A 138 -23.32 -21.16 6.86
CA GLY A 138 -22.47 -20.56 7.88
C GLY A 138 -21.66 -19.34 7.42
N LEU A 139 -21.79 -18.90 6.17
CA LEU A 139 -21.25 -17.63 5.71
C LEU A 139 -21.90 -16.46 6.48
N SER A 140 -21.08 -15.52 6.96
CA SER A 140 -21.57 -14.31 7.63
C SER A 140 -22.32 -13.40 6.65
N THR A 141 -23.12 -12.46 7.17
CA THR A 141 -23.81 -11.46 6.35
C THR A 141 -22.82 -10.60 5.57
N GLU A 142 -21.72 -10.23 6.21
CA GLU A 142 -20.62 -9.46 5.63
C GLU A 142 -19.91 -10.26 4.53
N GLY A 143 -19.60 -11.54 4.79
CA GLY A 143 -19.03 -12.45 3.78
C GLY A 143 -19.96 -12.65 2.59
N GLY A 144 -21.27 -12.78 2.83
CA GLY A 144 -22.28 -12.82 1.78
C GLY A 144 -22.30 -11.55 0.91
N THR A 145 -22.18 -10.38 1.53
CA THR A 145 -22.11 -9.09 0.82
C THR A 145 -20.85 -9.02 -0.05
N ALA A 146 -19.70 -9.42 0.48
CA ALA A 146 -18.45 -9.44 -0.26
C ALA A 146 -18.46 -10.44 -1.43
N HIS A 147 -19.04 -11.62 -1.25
CA HIS A 147 -19.15 -12.61 -2.32
C HIS A 147 -20.16 -12.19 -3.41
N LEU A 148 -21.27 -11.55 -3.04
CA LEU A 148 -22.19 -10.95 -4.02
C LEU A 148 -21.50 -9.85 -4.83
N TYR A 149 -20.70 -9.01 -4.18
CA TYR A 149 -19.89 -8.00 -4.86
C TYR A 149 -18.93 -8.64 -5.87
N TYR A 150 -18.21 -9.69 -5.45
CA TYR A 150 -17.33 -10.45 -6.33
C TYR A 150 -18.10 -11.02 -7.54
N GLU A 151 -19.21 -11.73 -7.35
CA GLU A 151 -19.99 -12.30 -8.46
C GLU A 151 -20.46 -11.24 -9.47
N GLN A 152 -20.81 -10.05 -8.99
CA GLN A 152 -21.30 -8.97 -9.84
C GLN A 152 -20.19 -8.21 -10.57
N GLN A 153 -18.98 -8.16 -10.00
CA GLN A 153 -17.92 -7.27 -10.47
C GLN A 153 -16.65 -7.98 -10.95
N ALA A 154 -16.50 -9.29 -10.73
CA ALA A 154 -15.24 -9.99 -10.98
C ALA A 154 -14.75 -9.88 -12.42
N GLU A 155 -15.64 -10.03 -13.41
CA GLU A 155 -15.28 -9.88 -14.82
C GLU A 155 -14.95 -8.42 -15.16
N LYS A 156 -15.79 -7.48 -14.72
CA LYS A 156 -15.64 -6.05 -15.02
C LYS A 156 -14.35 -5.47 -14.44
N LEU A 157 -14.02 -5.88 -13.22
CA LEU A 157 -12.88 -5.33 -12.48
C LEU A 157 -11.67 -6.26 -12.51
N ASP A 158 -11.73 -7.45 -13.10
CA ASP A 158 -10.67 -8.47 -12.97
C ASP A 158 -10.32 -8.73 -11.49
N LEU A 159 -11.34 -9.12 -10.71
CA LEU A 159 -11.16 -9.53 -9.31
C LEU A 159 -10.83 -11.02 -9.24
N GLN A 160 -9.87 -11.34 -8.39
CA GLN A 160 -9.48 -12.70 -8.02
C GLN A 160 -9.80 -12.95 -6.54
N CYS A 161 -9.96 -14.22 -6.16
CA CYS A 161 -10.23 -14.58 -4.77
C CYS A 161 -9.19 -14.00 -3.80
N ILE A 162 -7.91 -14.01 -4.18
CA ILE A 162 -6.81 -13.51 -3.34
C ILE A 162 -6.77 -11.99 -3.18
N ASN A 163 -7.55 -11.24 -3.96
CA ASN A 163 -7.75 -9.80 -3.70
C ASN A 163 -8.35 -9.57 -2.30
N CYS A 164 -9.20 -10.49 -1.84
CA CYS A 164 -9.82 -10.43 -0.51
C CYS A 164 -9.20 -11.45 0.47
N HIS A 165 -8.63 -12.54 -0.04
CA HIS A 165 -8.16 -13.70 0.70
C HIS A 165 -6.64 -13.90 0.58
N LEU A 166 -5.85 -12.89 0.98
CA LEU A 166 -4.39 -12.93 0.79
C LEU A 166 -3.68 -13.97 1.67
N ASP A 167 -4.30 -14.39 2.77
CA ASP A 167 -3.73 -15.26 3.82
C ASP A 167 -4.19 -16.73 3.74
N VAL A 168 -5.14 -17.08 2.86
CA VAL A 168 -5.77 -18.43 2.89
C VAL A 168 -4.79 -19.56 2.60
N GLY A 169 -3.80 -19.31 1.74
CA GLY A 169 -2.76 -20.29 1.41
C GLY A 169 -1.65 -20.39 2.46
N HIS A 170 -1.37 -19.30 3.16
CA HIS A 170 -0.20 -19.14 4.02
C HIS A 170 -0.56 -18.42 5.31
N TYR A 171 -0.30 -19.06 6.45
CA TYR A 171 -0.65 -18.51 7.76
C TYR A 171 -0.05 -17.12 7.99
N ASN A 172 -0.93 -16.17 8.32
CA ASN A 172 -0.56 -14.86 8.81
C ASN A 172 -1.21 -14.64 10.20
N PRO A 173 -0.43 -14.63 11.29
CA PRO A 173 -0.98 -14.46 12.63
C PRO A 173 -1.63 -13.09 12.86
N ASP A 174 -1.23 -12.09 12.08
CA ASP A 174 -1.60 -10.68 12.29
C ASP A 174 -2.77 -10.24 11.39
N TYR A 175 -3.25 -11.12 10.50
CA TYR A 175 -4.41 -10.87 9.65
C TYR A 175 -5.62 -11.67 10.16
N LYS A 176 -6.75 -10.99 10.29
CA LYS A 176 -8.04 -11.59 10.57
C LYS A 176 -9.04 -11.10 9.54
N HIS A 177 -9.70 -12.05 8.88
CA HIS A 177 -10.78 -11.77 7.94
C HIS A 177 -12.09 -11.48 8.69
N ASP A 178 -12.09 -10.41 9.48
CA ASP A 178 -13.21 -9.98 10.31
C ASP A 178 -13.25 -8.44 10.37
N ARG A 179 -14.40 -7.88 10.75
CA ARG A 179 -14.56 -6.44 10.95
C ARG A 179 -13.79 -6.00 12.19
N MET A 180 -13.19 -4.81 12.14
CA MET A 180 -12.57 -4.24 13.34
C MET A 180 -13.65 -3.99 14.41
N THR A 181 -13.40 -4.48 15.63
CA THR A 181 -14.24 -4.23 16.81
C THR A 181 -13.42 -3.50 17.88
N GLY A 182 -13.92 -2.34 18.32
CA GLY A 182 -13.24 -1.48 19.30
C GLY A 182 -12.00 -0.77 18.75
N ILE A 183 -11.18 -0.21 19.66
CA ILE A 183 -9.95 0.53 19.34
C ILE A 183 -8.73 -0.34 19.70
N PRO A 184 -7.86 -0.70 18.75
CA PRO A 184 -6.64 -1.45 19.03
C PRO A 184 -5.70 -0.71 20.00
N GLY A 185 -5.04 -1.44 20.90
CA GLY A 185 -3.96 -0.87 21.72
C GLY A 185 -4.38 -0.06 22.95
N THR A 186 -5.64 -0.14 23.38
CA THR A 186 -6.12 0.41 24.67
C THR A 186 -5.62 -0.44 25.85
N GLY A 187 -4.30 -0.51 26.03
CA GLY A 187 -3.67 -1.15 27.19
C GLY A 187 -4.02 -0.41 28.48
N ASN A 188 -4.28 -1.17 29.54
CA ASN A 188 -4.62 -0.76 30.91
C ASN A 188 -3.49 0.00 31.67
N GLU A 189 -2.55 0.62 30.96
CA GLU A 189 -1.48 1.38 31.59
C GLU A 189 -1.98 2.77 31.98
N ALA A 190 -1.74 3.15 33.24
CA ALA A 190 -2.06 4.49 33.75
C ALA A 190 -1.16 5.52 33.05
N ARG A 191 -1.61 6.04 31.91
CA ARG A 191 -0.96 7.15 31.20
C ARG A 191 -1.57 8.47 31.68
N LYS A 192 -0.73 9.51 31.76
CA LYS A 192 -1.20 10.87 32.05
C LYS A 192 -2.15 11.29 30.92
N ILE A 193 -3.38 11.62 31.28
CA ILE A 193 -4.36 12.20 30.35
C ILE A 193 -4.17 13.73 30.35
N PHE A 194 -4.06 14.31 29.16
CA PHE A 194 -3.99 15.75 28.97
C PHE A 194 -5.40 16.33 29.05
N ALA A 195 -5.60 17.33 29.91
CA ALA A 195 -6.90 17.99 30.06
C ALA A 195 -7.12 19.11 29.03
N GLU A 196 -6.03 19.77 28.62
CA GLU A 196 -6.04 20.97 27.80
C GLU A 196 -5.00 20.82 26.67
N PRO A 197 -5.21 21.49 25.52
CA PRO A 197 -4.23 21.52 24.44
C PRO A 197 -3.04 22.41 24.81
N ALA A 198 -1.98 22.36 24.00
CA ALA A 198 -0.82 23.22 24.17
C ALA A 198 -1.18 24.70 23.96
N VAL A 199 -0.61 25.58 24.78
CA VAL A 199 -0.71 27.03 24.61
C VAL A 199 0.52 27.49 23.82
N VAL A 200 0.31 28.06 22.63
CA VAL A 200 1.38 28.52 21.73
C VAL A 200 1.47 30.04 21.82
N THR A 201 2.55 30.57 22.40
CA THR A 201 2.73 32.01 22.63
C THR A 201 3.82 32.65 21.77
N SER A 202 4.68 31.83 21.16
CA SER A 202 5.81 32.26 20.31
C SER A 202 5.87 31.37 19.06
N PHE A 203 6.52 31.88 18.00
CA PHE A 203 6.75 31.11 16.77
C PHE A 203 7.96 30.16 16.94
N GLU A 204 7.79 29.13 17.76
CA GLU A 204 8.81 28.12 18.08
C GLU A 204 8.22 26.72 18.04
N ASN A 205 9.07 25.70 17.90
CA ASN A 205 8.62 24.30 17.96
C ASN A 205 7.85 24.05 19.26
N TYR A 206 6.75 23.32 19.18
CA TYR A 206 5.93 22.98 20.34
C TYR A 206 5.46 21.53 20.28
N THR A 207 5.13 20.98 21.44
CA THR A 207 4.45 19.69 21.55
C THR A 207 2.97 19.95 21.77
N GLU A 208 2.13 19.46 20.88
CA GLU A 208 0.68 19.49 21.03
C GLU A 208 0.22 18.32 21.91
N TYR A 209 -0.85 18.56 22.67
CA TYR A 209 -1.50 17.58 23.52
C TYR A 209 -2.94 17.42 23.07
N ILE A 210 -3.35 16.21 22.69
CA ILE A 210 -4.74 15.97 22.31
C ILE A 210 -5.58 15.89 23.60
N PRO A 211 -6.54 16.80 23.85
CA PRO A 211 -7.30 16.80 25.09
C PRO A 211 -8.09 15.52 25.30
N ASN A 212 -8.28 15.12 26.56
CA ASN A 212 -8.93 13.88 26.98
C ASN A 212 -8.26 12.60 26.46
N SER A 213 -6.97 12.68 26.08
CA SER A 213 -6.16 11.54 25.67
C SER A 213 -4.78 11.56 26.33
N SER A 214 -4.03 10.47 26.18
CA SER A 214 -2.60 10.44 26.55
C SER A 214 -1.67 10.71 25.35
N VAL A 215 -2.21 11.19 24.23
CA VAL A 215 -1.47 11.33 22.97
C VAL A 215 -0.97 12.75 22.80
N SER A 216 0.29 12.86 22.37
CA SER A 216 0.97 14.11 22.07
C SER A 216 1.86 13.95 20.85
N PHE A 217 2.06 15.01 20.10
CA PHE A 217 2.91 15.02 18.91
C PHE A 217 3.66 16.35 18.78
N ASN A 218 4.77 16.35 18.04
CA ASN A 218 5.61 17.54 17.89
C ASN A 218 5.28 18.30 16.61
N MET A 219 5.25 19.63 16.72
CA MET A 219 5.08 20.58 15.63
C MET A 219 6.35 21.43 15.50
N VAL A 220 6.83 21.58 14.27
CA VAL A 220 8.05 22.31 13.91
C VAL A 220 7.66 23.64 13.28
N ALA A 221 8.25 24.73 13.78
CA ALA A 221 8.06 26.08 13.25
C ALA A 221 8.90 26.29 11.99
N ILE A 222 8.24 26.63 10.88
CA ILE A 222 8.86 26.87 9.58
C ILE A 222 8.65 28.35 9.21
N SER A 223 9.71 29.15 9.24
CA SER A 223 9.66 30.61 9.03
C SER A 223 9.15 31.05 7.65
N GLY A 224 8.90 30.12 6.73
CA GLY A 224 8.56 30.42 5.35
C GLY A 224 9.73 31.06 4.59
N GLY A 225 9.44 31.54 3.39
CA GLY A 225 10.44 32.12 2.49
C GLY A 225 10.25 31.67 1.04
N THR A 226 11.17 32.08 0.18
CA THR A 226 11.12 31.76 -1.25
C THR A 226 12.02 30.58 -1.60
N PHE A 227 11.50 29.63 -2.38
CA PHE A 227 12.27 28.50 -2.90
C PHE A 227 11.91 28.17 -4.35
N SER A 228 12.76 27.36 -4.98
CA SER A 228 12.52 26.81 -6.32
C SER A 228 11.75 25.51 -6.22
N MET A 229 10.45 25.54 -6.52
CA MET A 229 9.56 24.37 -6.55
C MET A 229 9.64 23.66 -7.90
N GLY A 230 9.66 22.33 -7.88
CA GLY A 230 9.78 21.47 -9.06
C GLY A 230 11.21 20.99 -9.33
N SER A 231 11.39 20.27 -10.45
CA SER A 231 12.65 19.63 -10.81
C SER A 231 13.21 20.18 -12.14
N PRO A 232 14.50 20.58 -12.17
CA PRO A 232 15.21 20.91 -13.40
C PRO A 232 15.16 19.79 -14.45
N ALA A 233 15.05 20.16 -15.73
CA ALA A 233 14.92 19.21 -16.85
C ALA A 233 16.02 18.13 -16.95
N LYS A 234 17.20 18.38 -16.36
CA LYS A 234 18.36 17.48 -16.38
C LYS A 234 18.38 16.45 -15.24
N ASP A 235 17.49 16.59 -14.26
CA ASP A 235 17.49 15.72 -13.09
C ASP A 235 17.12 14.28 -13.46
N ALA A 236 17.81 13.35 -12.82
CA ALA A 236 17.50 11.94 -12.99
C ALA A 236 16.10 11.62 -12.47
N PHE A 237 15.37 10.77 -13.20
CA PHE A 237 14.01 10.32 -12.86
C PHE A 237 12.94 11.41 -12.81
N ARG A 238 13.23 12.63 -13.26
CA ARG A 238 12.24 13.70 -13.40
C ARG A 238 11.06 13.25 -14.27
N LYS A 239 9.83 13.48 -13.78
CA LYS A 239 8.58 13.34 -14.54
C LYS A 239 8.18 14.67 -15.21
N GLU A 240 7.30 14.61 -16.21
CA GLU A 240 6.93 15.77 -17.03
C GLU A 240 6.23 16.86 -16.21
N ASP A 241 5.38 16.46 -15.27
CA ASP A 241 4.54 17.26 -14.37
C ASP A 241 5.31 17.94 -13.23
N GLU A 242 6.62 17.68 -13.10
CA GLU A 242 7.49 18.28 -12.09
C GLU A 242 8.11 19.62 -12.55
N GLY A 243 7.74 20.12 -13.73
CA GLY A 243 8.20 21.42 -14.21
C GLY A 243 7.10 22.25 -14.89
N PRO A 244 7.41 23.50 -15.27
CA PRO A 244 8.68 24.18 -15.08
C PRO A 244 8.99 24.46 -13.61
N VAL A 245 10.28 24.67 -13.30
CA VAL A 245 10.69 25.14 -11.97
C VAL A 245 10.16 26.56 -11.77
N ARG A 246 9.53 26.82 -10.63
CA ARG A 246 8.90 28.10 -10.29
C ARG A 246 9.34 28.61 -8.93
N ALA A 247 9.43 29.92 -8.78
CA ALA A 247 9.67 30.55 -7.50
C ALA A 247 8.38 30.57 -6.68
N VAL A 248 8.40 29.96 -5.49
CA VAL A 248 7.25 29.97 -4.58
C VAL A 248 7.67 30.61 -3.27
N THR A 249 6.90 31.60 -2.84
CA THR A 249 7.05 32.23 -1.52
C THR A 249 5.99 31.69 -0.59
N LEU A 250 6.40 31.23 0.58
CA LEU A 250 5.49 30.73 1.62
C LEU A 250 5.52 31.63 2.85
N SER A 251 4.34 31.86 3.42
CA SER A 251 4.17 32.44 4.75
C SER A 251 4.68 31.46 5.84
N PRO A 252 4.96 31.92 7.07
CA PRO A 252 5.33 31.04 8.17
C PRO A 252 4.20 30.07 8.55
N PHE A 253 4.55 28.83 8.88
CA PHE A 253 3.59 27.80 9.32
C PHE A 253 4.24 26.81 10.29
N PHE A 254 3.42 26.05 11.01
CA PHE A 254 3.89 24.89 11.76
C PHE A 254 3.56 23.61 11.00
N ILE A 255 4.44 22.60 11.07
CA ILE A 255 4.22 21.29 10.44
C ILE A 255 4.60 20.16 11.39
N GLY A 256 3.87 19.04 11.35
CA GLY A 256 4.18 17.88 12.19
C GLY A 256 5.60 17.35 11.96
N GLU A 257 6.31 16.98 13.02
CA GLU A 257 7.66 16.38 12.92
C GLU A 257 7.63 15.08 12.09
N THR A 258 6.55 14.31 12.24
CA THR A 258 6.34 13.00 11.61
C THR A 258 5.00 12.98 10.87
N GLU A 259 4.73 11.89 10.15
CA GLU A 259 3.36 11.58 9.72
C GLU A 259 2.47 11.35 10.95
N VAL A 260 1.16 11.53 10.79
CA VAL A 260 0.15 11.23 11.82
C VAL A 260 0.22 9.74 12.16
N SER A 261 0.40 9.45 13.43
CA SER A 261 0.56 8.10 13.95
C SER A 261 -0.77 7.36 14.15
N TRP A 262 -0.72 6.04 14.32
CA TRP A 262 -1.89 5.26 14.71
C TRP A 262 -2.45 5.69 16.07
N ASP A 263 -1.62 6.06 17.04
CA ASP A 263 -2.10 6.55 18.34
C ASP A 263 -2.93 7.84 18.21
N GLU A 264 -2.49 8.76 17.36
CA GLU A 264 -3.23 9.98 17.03
C GLU A 264 -4.55 9.65 16.31
N PHE A 265 -4.49 8.85 15.24
CA PHE A 265 -5.67 8.54 14.44
C PHE A 265 -6.71 7.72 15.24
N TRP A 266 -6.26 6.84 16.13
CA TRP A 266 -7.15 6.09 17.01
C TRP A 266 -7.83 6.95 18.06
N THR A 267 -7.20 8.03 18.49
CA THR A 267 -7.84 9.01 19.39
C THR A 267 -8.97 9.73 18.66
N PHE A 268 -8.74 10.14 17.40
CA PHE A 268 -9.78 10.68 16.53
C PHE A 268 -10.93 9.68 16.34
N TYR A 269 -10.60 8.46 15.91
CA TYR A 269 -11.57 7.40 15.69
C TYR A 269 -12.41 7.14 16.94
N GLY A 270 -11.78 6.97 18.10
CA GLY A 270 -12.49 6.73 19.36
C GLY A 270 -13.38 7.87 19.82
N SER A 271 -13.00 9.11 19.52
CA SER A 271 -13.77 10.30 19.90
C SER A 271 -14.97 10.55 18.98
N THR A 272 -14.98 9.95 17.79
CA THR A 272 -15.93 10.28 16.71
C THR A 272 -16.69 9.07 16.16
N ILE A 273 -16.39 7.87 16.66
CA ILE A 273 -17.11 6.63 16.35
C ILE A 273 -18.48 6.61 17.05
N SER A 274 -19.35 7.52 16.63
CA SER A 274 -20.77 7.48 16.96
C SER A 274 -21.51 7.68 15.65
N GLU A 275 -21.97 6.57 15.06
CA GLU A 275 -23.20 6.45 14.25
C GLU A 275 -23.11 5.22 13.32
N GLY A 276 -24.28 4.67 12.98
CA GLY A 276 -24.42 3.56 12.03
C GLY A 276 -24.05 3.97 10.61
N HIS A 277 -24.26 3.08 9.65
CA HIS A 277 -24.03 3.38 8.23
C HIS A 277 -25.01 4.47 7.74
N ILE A 278 -24.54 5.71 7.68
CA ILE A 278 -25.25 6.87 7.11
C ILE A 278 -24.68 7.17 5.73
N ASP A 279 -25.51 7.72 4.85
CA ASP A 279 -25.12 8.12 3.50
C ASP A 279 -23.88 9.06 3.52
N PRO A 280 -22.83 8.78 2.72
CA PRO A 280 -21.64 9.61 2.65
C PRO A 280 -21.89 11.08 2.30
N GLU A 281 -22.88 11.39 1.46
CA GLU A 281 -23.20 12.77 1.09
C GLU A 281 -23.73 13.55 2.30
N VAL A 282 -24.61 12.94 3.08
CA VAL A 282 -25.14 13.53 4.33
C VAL A 282 -24.03 13.81 5.33
N ILE A 283 -23.06 12.90 5.47
CA ILE A 283 -21.92 13.10 6.36
C ILE A 283 -20.99 14.21 5.84
N ARG A 284 -20.73 14.28 4.53
CA ARG A 284 -19.97 15.38 3.93
C ARG A 284 -20.61 16.73 4.22
N GLU A 285 -21.92 16.84 4.04
CA GLU A 285 -22.67 18.06 4.33
C GLU A 285 -22.62 18.43 5.81
N ARG A 286 -22.79 17.47 6.72
CA ARG A 286 -22.70 17.71 8.18
C ARG A 286 -21.32 18.19 8.62
N ASN A 287 -20.26 17.64 8.05
CA ASN A 287 -18.88 18.03 8.37
C ASN A 287 -18.43 19.28 7.60
N ALA A 288 -19.22 19.81 6.66
CA ALA A 288 -18.87 21.01 5.90
C ALA A 288 -19.09 22.28 6.73
N GLY A 289 -18.14 23.23 6.68
CA GLY A 289 -18.25 24.53 7.34
C GLY A 289 -17.71 24.54 8.78
N ASP A 290 -18.50 25.09 9.72
CA ASP A 290 -18.18 25.20 11.15
C ASP A 290 -19.17 24.38 11.99
N PRO A 291 -19.03 23.04 12.04
CA PRO A 291 -20.03 22.17 12.63
C PRO A 291 -19.94 22.12 14.16
N ASP A 292 -21.06 21.86 14.83
CA ASP A 292 -21.17 21.70 16.29
C ASP A 292 -20.72 20.32 16.80
N ALA A 293 -20.54 19.34 15.91
CA ALA A 293 -19.82 18.08 16.13
C ALA A 293 -19.17 17.57 14.82
N ILE A 294 -18.14 16.71 14.92
CA ILE A 294 -17.51 16.05 13.75
C ILE A 294 -17.91 14.57 13.75
N SER A 295 -18.51 14.11 12.65
CA SER A 295 -18.81 12.69 12.44
C SER A 295 -17.56 11.95 11.93
N GLY A 296 -17.24 10.82 12.55
CA GLY A 296 -16.00 10.09 12.31
C GLY A 296 -16.10 8.86 11.39
N PRO A 297 -14.97 8.15 11.21
CA PRO A 297 -14.91 6.97 10.35
C PRO A 297 -15.79 5.82 10.83
N THR A 298 -16.45 5.15 9.90
CA THR A 298 -17.12 3.87 10.17
C THR A 298 -16.09 2.75 10.41
N PRO A 299 -16.43 1.69 11.16
CA PRO A 299 -15.50 0.57 11.35
C PRO A 299 -15.19 -0.14 10.02
N PRO A 300 -13.90 -0.28 9.64
CA PRO A 300 -13.48 -0.86 8.38
C PRO A 300 -13.68 -2.39 8.32
N PHE A 301 -13.71 -2.91 7.10
CA PHE A 301 -13.54 -4.34 6.84
C PHE A 301 -12.07 -4.71 7.04
N GLY A 302 -11.76 -5.61 7.97
CA GLY A 302 -10.38 -5.89 8.37
C GLY A 302 -9.75 -4.80 9.25
N THR A 303 -8.51 -5.04 9.66
CA THR A 303 -7.72 -4.05 10.40
C THR A 303 -6.98 -3.11 9.42
N PRO A 304 -7.21 -1.78 9.48
CA PRO A 304 -6.56 -0.85 8.56
C PRO A 304 -5.06 -0.71 8.86
N ALA A 305 -4.61 -1.11 10.06
CA ALA A 305 -3.19 -1.24 10.40
C ALA A 305 -2.50 -2.47 9.77
N GLN A 306 -3.25 -3.32 9.04
CA GLN A 306 -2.71 -4.44 8.24
C GLN A 306 -1.92 -5.49 9.04
N GLY A 307 -2.09 -5.54 10.35
CA GLY A 307 -1.30 -6.39 11.24
C GLY A 307 0.14 -5.91 11.43
N TRP A 308 0.51 -4.73 10.94
CA TRP A 308 1.89 -4.22 10.99
C TRP A 308 2.26 -3.60 12.33
N GLY A 309 1.31 -3.50 13.26
CA GLY A 309 1.44 -2.78 14.53
C GLY A 309 0.85 -1.36 14.48
N GLY A 310 0.46 -0.85 15.65
CA GLY A 310 -0.03 0.52 15.86
C GLY A 310 1.04 1.42 16.49
N GLY A 311 0.65 2.27 17.43
CA GLY A 311 1.59 3.15 18.14
C GLY A 311 2.01 4.36 17.31
N THR A 312 3.30 4.66 17.34
CA THR A 312 3.94 5.78 16.63
C THR A 312 4.19 5.52 15.15
N ARG A 313 3.87 4.32 14.64
CA ARG A 313 3.90 4.01 13.21
C ARG A 313 2.85 4.88 12.47
N PRO A 314 3.12 5.35 11.24
CA PRO A 314 2.15 6.14 10.50
C PRO A 314 0.82 5.41 10.35
N ALA A 315 -0.26 6.15 10.57
CA ALA A 315 -1.59 5.71 10.21
C ALA A 315 -1.66 5.56 8.68
N ILE A 316 -2.22 4.44 8.22
CA ILE A 316 -2.33 4.13 6.79
C ILE A 316 -3.74 3.73 6.39
N THR A 317 -3.99 3.66 5.08
CA THR A 317 -5.22 3.16 4.43
C THR A 317 -6.45 4.06 4.60
N MET A 318 -6.32 5.25 5.19
CA MET A 318 -7.40 6.23 5.19
C MET A 318 -7.48 6.96 3.85
N THR A 319 -8.66 7.45 3.52
CA THR A 319 -8.87 8.36 2.38
C THR A 319 -8.42 9.78 2.70
N HIS A 320 -8.33 10.61 1.65
CA HIS A 320 -8.06 12.04 1.81
C HIS A 320 -9.14 12.73 2.65
N TYR A 321 -10.41 12.38 2.44
CA TYR A 321 -11.54 12.89 3.23
C TYR A 321 -11.40 12.59 4.73
N ALA A 322 -10.98 11.38 5.08
CA ALA A 322 -10.72 11.00 6.47
C ALA A 322 -9.57 11.81 7.08
N ALA A 323 -8.50 12.06 6.32
CA ALA A 323 -7.39 12.90 6.75
C ALA A 323 -7.81 14.38 6.94
N GLN A 324 -8.64 14.92 6.05
CA GLN A 324 -9.21 16.27 6.23
C GLN A 324 -10.12 16.34 7.46
N THR A 325 -10.96 15.33 7.67
CA THR A 325 -11.87 15.27 8.82
C THR A 325 -11.09 15.16 10.13
N TYR A 326 -9.98 14.42 10.14
CA TYR A 326 -9.04 14.41 11.27
C TYR A 326 -8.53 15.83 11.58
N CYS A 327 -8.10 16.59 10.58
CA CYS A 327 -7.64 17.96 10.76
C CYS A 327 -8.74 18.89 11.31
N GLN A 328 -9.98 18.75 10.83
CA GLN A 328 -11.13 19.49 11.34
C GLN A 328 -11.43 19.15 12.80
N TRP A 329 -11.44 17.86 13.14
CA TRP A 329 -11.61 17.41 14.52
C TRP A 329 -10.50 17.92 15.43
N LEU A 330 -9.24 17.81 15.00
CA LEU A 330 -8.10 18.28 15.76
C LEU A 330 -8.17 19.79 15.99
N SER A 331 -8.56 20.55 14.97
CA SER A 331 -8.80 21.99 15.08
C SER A 331 -9.84 22.31 16.15
N LYS A 332 -10.95 21.57 16.13
CA LYS A 332 -12.05 21.76 17.06
C LYS A 332 -11.67 21.45 18.51
N VAL A 333 -10.96 20.35 18.76
CA VAL A 333 -10.61 19.96 20.14
C VAL A 333 -9.45 20.78 20.70
N THR A 334 -8.60 21.37 19.85
CA THR A 334 -7.44 22.17 20.28
C THR A 334 -7.68 23.68 20.25
N GLY A 335 -8.72 24.13 19.54
CA GLY A 335 -8.97 25.55 19.27
C GLY A 335 -7.99 26.18 18.27
N LYS A 336 -7.17 25.38 17.57
CA LYS A 336 -6.18 25.85 16.58
C LYS A 336 -6.62 25.50 15.16
N ARG A 337 -5.93 26.03 14.15
CA ARG A 337 -6.25 25.79 12.73
C ARG A 337 -5.33 24.74 12.14
N TYR A 338 -5.72 23.47 12.28
CA TYR A 338 -5.05 22.33 11.66
C TYR A 338 -5.62 22.01 10.28
N ARG A 339 -4.74 21.70 9.33
CA ARG A 339 -5.10 21.29 7.96
C ARG A 339 -4.02 20.38 7.36
N LEU A 340 -4.32 19.82 6.18
CA LEU A 340 -3.29 19.21 5.34
C LEU A 340 -2.36 20.30 4.79
N PRO A 341 -1.06 20.00 4.58
CA PRO A 341 -0.15 20.93 3.93
C PRO A 341 -0.61 21.20 2.49
N THR A 342 -0.35 22.40 1.98
CA THR A 342 -0.34 22.58 0.52
C THR A 342 0.82 21.80 -0.07
N GLU A 343 0.74 21.50 -1.37
CA GLU A 343 1.84 20.84 -2.07
C GLU A 343 3.14 21.66 -1.95
N ALA A 344 3.03 22.98 -1.99
CA ALA A 344 4.18 23.87 -1.87
C ALA A 344 4.78 23.86 -0.48
N GLU A 345 3.95 23.90 0.57
CA GLU A 345 4.40 23.74 1.96
C GLU A 345 5.13 22.42 2.16
N TRP A 346 4.58 21.33 1.63
CA TRP A 346 5.19 20.01 1.72
C TRP A 346 6.55 19.96 1.03
N GLU A 347 6.68 20.45 -0.21
CA GLU A 347 7.97 20.42 -0.93
C GLU A 347 9.01 21.33 -0.26
N TYR A 348 8.61 22.53 0.20
CA TYR A 348 9.49 23.43 0.92
C TYR A 348 10.04 22.77 2.20
N ALA A 349 9.14 22.18 2.97
CA ALA A 349 9.46 21.45 4.19
C ALA A 349 10.38 20.25 3.91
N CYS A 350 10.12 19.50 2.83
CA CYS A 350 10.93 18.35 2.42
C CYS A 350 12.35 18.77 2.03
N ARG A 351 12.48 19.81 1.20
CA ARG A 351 13.77 20.34 0.71
C ARG A 351 14.61 20.92 1.83
N SER A 352 14.00 21.57 2.81
CA SER A 352 14.69 22.16 3.97
C SER A 352 15.92 23.01 3.57
N GLY A 353 15.75 23.85 2.54
CA GLY A 353 16.81 24.72 2.01
C GLY A 353 17.71 24.12 0.93
N THR A 354 17.54 22.86 0.54
CA THR A 354 18.31 22.23 -0.54
C THR A 354 17.65 22.35 -1.91
N GLU A 355 18.49 22.42 -2.95
CA GLU A 355 18.05 22.44 -4.36
C GLU A 355 18.28 21.10 -5.07
N THR A 356 18.92 20.15 -4.39
CA THR A 356 19.21 18.81 -4.90
C THR A 356 17.96 17.92 -4.95
N PRO A 357 17.99 16.78 -5.66
CA PRO A 357 16.87 15.84 -5.69
C PRO A 357 16.44 15.31 -4.31
N TYR A 358 17.35 15.27 -3.35
CA TYR A 358 17.08 14.91 -1.95
C TYR A 358 17.59 16.03 -1.03
N PHE A 359 17.06 16.08 0.20
CA PHE A 359 17.57 16.96 1.27
C PHE A 359 18.87 16.48 1.93
N PHE A 360 19.36 15.32 1.51
CA PHE A 360 20.61 14.70 1.95
C PHE A 360 21.50 14.43 0.74
N GLU A 361 22.78 14.16 0.99
CA GLU A 361 23.74 13.86 -0.08
C GLU A 361 23.38 12.56 -0.81
N GLY A 362 23.20 12.63 -2.13
CA GLY A 362 22.99 11.44 -2.94
C GLY A 362 22.51 11.69 -4.37
N ASP A 363 22.68 10.68 -5.21
CA ASP A 363 22.19 10.65 -6.60
C ASP A 363 21.14 9.54 -6.73
N PRO A 364 19.91 9.84 -7.19
CA PRO A 364 18.87 8.85 -7.44
C PRO A 364 19.35 7.62 -8.24
N LYS A 365 20.27 7.80 -9.20
CA LYS A 365 20.80 6.70 -10.02
C LYS A 365 21.66 5.73 -9.23
N ARG A 366 22.28 6.16 -8.12
CA ARG A 366 23.10 5.29 -7.25
C ARG A 366 22.24 4.48 -6.28
N PHE A 367 21.09 5.01 -5.91
CA PHE A 367 20.17 4.40 -4.95
C PHE A 367 19.08 3.55 -5.60
N SER A 368 18.93 3.64 -6.92
CA SER A 368 17.98 2.84 -7.70
C SER A 368 18.54 1.45 -8.03
N SER A 369 17.67 0.45 -8.07
CA SER A 369 17.97 -0.88 -8.61
C SER A 369 18.14 -0.89 -10.14
N GLU A 370 17.81 0.23 -10.80
CA GLU A 370 17.94 0.36 -12.24
C GLU A 370 19.39 0.50 -12.71
N GLY A 371 19.64 0.08 -13.95
CA GLY A 371 20.96 0.14 -14.58
C GLY A 371 21.76 -1.16 -14.48
N PHE A 372 22.64 -1.37 -15.47
CA PHE A 372 23.48 -2.58 -15.52
C PHE A 372 24.44 -2.67 -14.32
N ARG A 373 25.04 -1.54 -13.93
CA ARG A 373 26.01 -1.49 -12.81
C ARG A 373 25.38 -1.96 -11.50
N ASN A 374 24.23 -1.42 -11.13
CA ASN A 374 23.62 -1.71 -9.83
C ASN A 374 23.08 -3.15 -9.76
N ARG A 375 22.68 -3.74 -10.91
CA ARG A 375 22.36 -5.16 -11.00
C ARG A 375 23.57 -6.09 -10.83
N VAL A 376 24.77 -5.65 -11.20
CA VAL A 376 26.00 -6.47 -11.15
C VAL A 376 26.76 -6.28 -9.83
N PHE A 377 26.83 -5.05 -9.33
CA PHE A 377 27.66 -4.67 -8.18
C PHE A 377 26.87 -4.33 -6.92
N GLY A 378 25.54 -4.41 -6.98
CA GLY A 378 24.66 -4.01 -5.88
C GLY A 378 24.35 -2.51 -5.85
N ILE A 379 23.41 -2.14 -4.98
CA ILE A 379 22.93 -0.77 -4.77
C ILE A 379 23.62 -0.23 -3.51
N ASP A 380 24.10 1.00 -3.56
CA ASP A 380 24.68 1.68 -2.39
C ASP A 380 23.55 2.33 -1.57
N THR A 381 23.05 1.64 -0.55
CA THR A 381 21.91 2.13 0.26
C THR A 381 22.33 2.86 1.53
N THR A 382 23.64 3.05 1.74
CA THR A 382 24.23 3.49 3.02
C THR A 382 23.67 4.83 3.49
N THR A 383 23.65 5.83 2.60
CA THR A 383 23.17 7.17 2.95
C THR A 383 21.66 7.24 3.00
N ILE A 384 20.97 6.80 1.95
CA ILE A 384 19.50 6.90 1.84
C ILE A 384 18.77 6.14 2.96
N SER A 385 19.28 5.00 3.41
CA SER A 385 18.66 4.22 4.49
C SER A 385 18.69 4.93 5.85
N SER A 386 19.52 5.96 6.01
CA SER A 386 19.54 6.79 7.23
C SER A 386 18.41 7.83 7.24
N TYR A 387 17.76 8.11 6.11
CA TYR A 387 16.81 9.21 5.96
C TYR A 387 15.46 8.78 5.39
N ALA A 388 15.38 7.60 4.77
CA ALA A 388 14.20 7.13 4.06
C ALA A 388 13.92 5.64 4.30
N VAL A 389 12.63 5.31 4.35
CA VAL A 389 12.11 3.93 4.37
C VAL A 389 11.53 3.62 3.00
N TYR A 390 12.12 2.69 2.26
CA TYR A 390 11.77 2.43 0.86
C TYR A 390 12.02 0.97 0.50
N ASN A 391 11.84 0.61 -0.77
CA ASN A 391 11.79 -0.79 -1.18
C ASN A 391 13.04 -1.63 -0.86
N GLN A 392 14.20 -1.01 -0.59
CA GLN A 392 15.43 -1.73 -0.22
C GLN A 392 15.57 -2.02 1.27
N ASN A 393 14.93 -1.24 2.16
CA ASN A 393 15.12 -1.38 3.62
C ASN A 393 13.81 -1.56 4.42
N SER A 394 12.65 -1.41 3.79
CA SER A 394 11.36 -1.41 4.50
C SER A 394 10.91 -2.78 5.00
N GLY A 395 11.38 -3.87 4.37
CA GLY A 395 10.82 -5.19 4.59
C GLY A 395 9.37 -5.33 4.11
N GLY A 396 8.93 -4.49 3.16
CA GLY A 396 7.57 -4.52 2.62
C GLY A 396 6.50 -3.94 3.53
N LYS A 397 6.87 -3.13 4.54
CA LYS A 397 5.96 -2.48 5.48
C LYS A 397 6.47 -1.11 5.92
N THR A 398 5.58 -0.29 6.48
CA THR A 398 5.95 0.96 7.14
C THR A 398 6.75 0.72 8.42
N GLN A 399 7.50 1.73 8.85
CA GLN A 399 8.35 1.69 10.04
C GLN A 399 8.03 2.87 10.96
N GLU A 400 8.49 2.77 12.22
CA GLU A 400 8.39 3.88 13.17
C GLU A 400 9.35 5.03 12.81
N PRO A 401 8.99 6.29 13.06
CA PRO A 401 9.80 7.44 12.65
C PRO A 401 11.19 7.51 13.31
N SER A 402 11.39 6.81 14.43
CA SER A 402 12.66 6.80 15.17
C SER A 402 13.83 6.19 14.38
N ILE A 403 13.56 5.40 13.34
CA ILE A 403 14.61 4.69 12.58
C ILE A 403 15.34 5.57 11.56
N VAL A 404 14.76 6.72 11.18
CA VAL A 404 15.36 7.67 10.24
C VAL A 404 15.81 8.94 10.95
N LYS A 405 16.83 9.59 10.41
CA LYS A 405 17.28 10.92 10.84
C LYS A 405 16.36 12.00 10.26
N PRO A 406 16.17 13.12 10.96
CA PRO A 406 15.42 14.24 10.43
C PRO A 406 16.18 14.97 9.32
N ASN A 407 15.46 15.71 8.49
CA ASN A 407 16.03 16.70 7.58
C ASN A 407 16.53 17.94 8.36
N PRO A 408 17.24 18.89 7.72
CA PRO A 408 17.70 20.13 8.35
C PRO A 408 16.65 20.96 9.10
N PHE A 409 15.36 20.85 8.77
CA PHE A 409 14.28 21.50 9.52
C PHE A 409 13.81 20.70 10.75
N GLY A 410 14.27 19.47 10.93
CA GLY A 410 13.86 18.60 12.04
C GLY A 410 12.77 17.59 11.67
N LEU A 411 12.35 17.51 10.41
CA LEU A 411 11.25 16.66 9.96
C LEU A 411 11.73 15.26 9.58
N ARG A 412 10.98 14.22 9.95
CA ARG A 412 11.28 12.82 9.65
C ARG A 412 10.35 12.28 8.58
N ASN A 413 10.83 11.24 7.89
CA ASN A 413 10.12 10.55 6.82
C ASN A 413 9.58 11.47 5.70
N MET A 414 10.21 12.62 5.43
CA MET A 414 9.85 13.45 4.27
C MET A 414 10.14 12.76 2.92
N SER A 415 10.83 11.60 2.94
CA SER A 415 11.13 10.75 1.79
C SER A 415 10.89 9.30 2.18
N GLY A 416 9.85 8.66 1.62
CA GLY A 416 9.50 7.26 1.86
C GLY A 416 8.54 7.05 3.03
N ASN A 417 8.50 5.82 3.55
CA ASN A 417 7.56 5.30 4.54
C ASN A 417 6.11 5.25 4.03
N VAL A 418 5.44 6.40 3.90
CA VAL A 418 4.11 6.53 3.30
C VAL A 418 4.06 7.74 2.38
N LEU A 419 3.25 7.65 1.32
CA LEU A 419 2.79 8.83 0.61
C LEU A 419 2.00 9.71 1.57
N GLU A 420 2.10 11.03 1.40
CA GLU A 420 1.42 12.00 2.24
C GLU A 420 0.46 12.86 1.43
N TYR A 421 -0.78 12.97 1.92
CA TYR A 421 -1.76 13.88 1.35
C TYR A 421 -1.36 15.35 1.44
N CYS A 422 -1.57 16.07 0.34
CA CYS A 422 -1.65 17.53 0.32
C CYS A 422 -3.11 17.98 0.15
N SER A 423 -3.41 19.24 0.47
CA SER A 423 -4.74 19.82 0.25
C SER A 423 -5.09 19.97 -1.23
N ASP A 424 -4.09 20.19 -2.07
CA ASP A 424 -4.23 20.58 -3.47
C ASP A 424 -4.91 19.49 -4.31
N TRP A 425 -5.74 19.93 -5.25
CA TRP A 425 -6.16 19.10 -6.37
C TRP A 425 -4.97 18.82 -7.29
N TYR A 426 -4.84 17.60 -7.78
CA TYR A 426 -3.81 17.25 -8.73
C TYR A 426 -4.22 17.65 -10.14
N ALA A 427 -3.32 18.37 -10.82
CA ALA A 427 -3.34 18.54 -12.26
C ALA A 427 -1.90 18.46 -12.80
N SER A 428 -1.70 17.68 -13.86
CA SER A 428 -0.37 17.42 -14.44
C SER A 428 0.26 18.67 -15.07
N ASP A 429 -0.57 19.62 -15.51
CA ASP A 429 -0.18 20.88 -16.12
C ASP A 429 -0.21 22.07 -15.14
N ALA A 430 -0.53 21.83 -13.85
CA ALA A 430 -0.66 22.87 -12.84
C ALA A 430 0.55 23.82 -12.81
N TYR A 431 1.77 23.29 -12.83
CA TYR A 431 2.98 24.12 -12.77
C TYR A 431 3.18 24.95 -14.04
N ALA A 432 2.75 24.44 -15.20
CA ALA A 432 2.87 25.14 -16.48
C ALA A 432 1.82 26.24 -16.66
N LEU A 433 0.66 26.11 -16.01
CA LEU A 433 -0.44 27.08 -16.09
C LEU A 433 -0.40 28.15 -14.99
N THR A 434 0.36 27.92 -13.92
CA THR A 434 0.56 28.91 -12.85
C THR A 434 1.67 29.90 -13.16
N GLU A 435 1.64 31.05 -12.51
CA GLU A 435 2.71 32.06 -12.59
C GLU A 435 4.06 31.49 -12.14
N LEU A 436 5.15 31.96 -12.77
CA LEU A 436 6.52 31.57 -12.43
C LEU A 436 6.97 32.06 -11.04
N SER A 437 6.25 33.00 -10.46
CA SER A 437 6.45 33.51 -9.10
C SER A 437 5.09 33.62 -8.42
N ILE A 438 4.86 32.85 -7.35
CA ILE A 438 3.56 32.81 -6.67
C ILE A 438 3.75 32.76 -5.15
N THR A 439 2.80 33.33 -4.40
CA THR A 439 2.80 33.30 -2.93
C THR A 439 1.67 32.40 -2.45
N ASP A 440 1.97 31.50 -1.49
CA ASP A 440 1.03 30.57 -0.85
C ASP A 440 0.05 29.88 -1.84
N PRO A 441 0.56 29.19 -2.89
CA PRO A 441 -0.30 28.52 -3.86
C PRO A 441 -1.11 27.39 -3.22
N GLN A 442 -2.38 27.28 -3.62
CA GLN A 442 -3.34 26.27 -3.11
C GLN A 442 -3.72 25.22 -4.16
N GLY A 443 -3.04 25.22 -5.31
CA GLY A 443 -3.35 24.37 -6.45
C GLY A 443 -4.58 24.84 -7.24
N PRO A 444 -5.07 24.01 -8.17
CA PRO A 444 -6.31 24.26 -8.91
C PRO A 444 -7.54 24.33 -8.00
N GLU A 445 -8.55 25.11 -8.38
CA GLU A 445 -9.79 25.25 -7.60
C GLU A 445 -10.63 23.95 -7.55
N THR A 446 -10.53 23.11 -8.59
CA THR A 446 -11.30 21.87 -8.71
C THR A 446 -10.43 20.74 -9.25
N GLY A 447 -10.82 19.49 -8.94
CA GLY A 447 -10.16 18.29 -9.44
C GLY A 447 -10.92 17.03 -9.06
N THR A 448 -10.39 15.88 -9.48
CA THR A 448 -10.94 14.55 -9.16
C THR A 448 -10.05 13.73 -8.23
N GLU A 449 -8.77 14.07 -8.17
CA GLU A 449 -7.76 13.39 -7.35
C GLU A 449 -6.88 14.45 -6.68
N HIS A 450 -6.35 14.15 -5.49
CA HIS A 450 -5.51 15.05 -4.74
C HIS A 450 -4.03 14.76 -4.94
N VAL A 451 -3.20 15.78 -4.74
CA VAL A 451 -1.75 15.61 -4.75
C VAL A 451 -1.32 14.74 -3.56
N VAL A 452 -0.38 13.82 -3.81
CA VAL A 452 0.34 13.08 -2.78
C VAL A 452 1.85 13.12 -3.03
N ARG A 453 2.64 13.15 -1.96
CA ARG A 453 4.09 13.40 -2.00
C ARG A 453 4.90 12.39 -1.16
N GLY A 454 6.22 12.38 -1.35
CA GLY A 454 7.17 11.65 -0.48
C GLY A 454 7.59 10.26 -0.95
N GLY A 455 6.74 9.57 -1.71
CA GLY A 455 6.90 8.14 -1.98
C GLY A 455 6.61 7.29 -0.72
N TYR A 456 6.58 5.97 -0.86
CA TYR A 456 6.21 5.07 0.25
C TYR A 456 7.20 3.91 0.39
N PHE A 457 6.97 3.03 1.36
CA PHE A 457 7.85 1.92 1.71
C PHE A 457 8.18 0.95 0.56
N ALA A 458 7.39 0.91 -0.53
CA ALA A 458 7.67 0.10 -1.72
C ALA A 458 8.13 0.92 -2.93
N SER A 459 8.25 2.24 -2.80
CA SER A 459 8.78 3.11 -3.85
C SER A 459 10.27 2.84 -4.12
N GLY A 460 10.67 3.05 -5.37
CA GLY A 460 12.07 3.12 -5.77
C GLY A 460 12.68 4.48 -5.43
N ALA A 461 14.01 4.57 -5.45
CA ALA A 461 14.72 5.80 -5.06
C ALA A 461 14.33 7.03 -5.90
N GLY A 462 14.01 6.85 -7.19
CA GLY A 462 13.58 7.93 -8.07
C GLY A 462 12.27 8.60 -7.63
N ASP A 463 11.39 7.87 -6.95
CA ASP A 463 10.12 8.40 -6.45
C ASP A 463 10.25 9.12 -5.10
N LEU A 464 11.39 8.98 -4.40
CA LEU A 464 11.62 9.62 -3.09
C LEU A 464 12.22 11.03 -3.18
N ARG A 465 12.43 11.55 -4.39
CA ARG A 465 12.97 12.91 -4.60
C ARG A 465 11.99 13.94 -4.06
N SER A 466 12.50 15.05 -3.55
CA SER A 466 11.67 16.14 -2.98
C SER A 466 10.68 16.72 -3.99
N ALA A 467 11.03 16.73 -5.29
CA ALA A 467 10.16 17.22 -6.36
C ALA A 467 9.15 16.19 -6.88
N THR A 468 9.29 14.90 -6.54
CA THR A 468 8.38 13.88 -7.05
C THR A 468 6.98 14.18 -6.54
N ARG A 469 6.03 14.24 -7.48
CA ARG A 469 4.61 14.37 -7.22
C ARG A 469 3.85 13.26 -7.92
N THR A 470 2.69 12.93 -7.38
CA THR A 470 1.72 12.03 -8.00
C THR A 470 0.34 12.35 -7.43
N SER A 471 -0.67 11.58 -7.81
CA SER A 471 -2.04 11.77 -7.38
C SER A 471 -2.54 10.59 -6.58
N THR A 472 -3.62 10.82 -5.84
CA THR A 472 -4.49 9.73 -5.42
C THR A 472 -4.99 8.94 -6.64
N GLN A 473 -5.31 7.67 -6.42
CA GLN A 473 -5.95 6.80 -7.40
C GLN A 473 -7.16 6.15 -6.74
N SER A 474 -8.21 6.94 -6.50
CA SER A 474 -9.30 6.58 -5.61
C SER A 474 -10.06 5.33 -6.11
N ASP A 475 -10.34 5.26 -7.41
CA ASP A 475 -11.02 4.12 -8.03
C ASP A 475 -10.20 2.81 -7.91
N PRO A 476 -8.92 2.75 -8.33
CA PRO A 476 -8.08 1.57 -8.10
C PRO A 476 -7.90 1.19 -6.64
N TRP A 477 -7.84 2.16 -5.72
CA TRP A 477 -7.58 1.91 -4.29
C TRP A 477 -8.83 1.45 -3.50
N LEU A 478 -10.02 1.56 -4.10
CA LEU A 478 -11.31 1.08 -3.59
C LEU A 478 -11.85 -0.13 -4.38
N LYS A 479 -11.01 -0.75 -5.20
CA LYS A 479 -11.41 -1.80 -6.14
C LYS A 479 -12.08 -2.97 -5.43
N THR A 480 -11.58 -3.38 -4.27
CA THR A 480 -12.09 -4.55 -3.51
C THR A 480 -13.10 -4.21 -2.42
N ASP A 481 -13.37 -2.93 -2.16
CA ASP A 481 -14.35 -2.51 -1.16
C ASP A 481 -15.76 -2.99 -1.56
N PRO A 482 -16.40 -3.88 -0.79
CA PRO A 482 -17.72 -4.41 -1.14
C PRO A 482 -18.86 -3.43 -0.87
N GLN A 483 -18.59 -2.29 -0.21
CA GLN A 483 -19.62 -1.33 0.17
C GLN A 483 -20.22 -0.59 -1.05
N GLN A 484 -21.51 -0.30 -0.95
CA GLN A 484 -22.27 0.52 -1.90
C GLN A 484 -23.13 1.53 -1.11
N PRO A 485 -22.86 2.84 -1.20
CA PRO A 485 -21.73 3.47 -1.87
C PRO A 485 -20.37 3.05 -1.27
N LYS A 486 -19.29 3.24 -2.05
CA LYS A 486 -17.91 2.95 -1.61
C LYS A 486 -17.54 3.75 -0.35
N SER A 487 -16.65 3.20 0.44
CA SER A 487 -16.12 3.80 1.65
C SER A 487 -15.52 5.17 1.35
N MET A 488 -16.03 6.18 2.05
CA MET A 488 -15.44 7.51 2.04
C MET A 488 -14.28 7.65 3.03
N TRP A 489 -14.03 6.64 3.87
CA TRP A 489 -13.12 6.72 5.02
C TRP A 489 -11.84 5.93 4.86
N TRP A 490 -11.93 4.77 4.19
CA TRP A 490 -10.87 3.76 4.13
C TRP A 490 -10.69 3.25 2.71
N TYR A 491 -9.45 3.09 2.28
CA TYR A 491 -9.06 2.33 1.11
C TYR A 491 -8.90 0.85 1.44
N SER A 492 -9.40 0.00 0.55
CA SER A 492 -9.31 -1.45 0.66
C SER A 492 -7.99 -2.00 0.13
N ASP A 493 -7.41 -1.35 -0.88
CA ASP A 493 -6.33 -1.94 -1.68
C ASP A 493 -4.98 -1.26 -1.51
N PHE A 494 -4.92 -0.01 -1.04
CA PHE A 494 -3.66 0.74 -0.94
C PHE A 494 -3.22 0.98 0.51
N LYS A 495 -2.03 0.47 0.84
CA LYS A 495 -1.46 0.47 2.20
C LYS A 495 -0.31 1.47 2.37
N GLY A 496 0.06 2.18 1.31
CA GLY A 496 1.20 3.09 1.27
C GLY A 496 0.84 4.56 1.39
N ILE A 497 -0.36 4.90 1.87
CA ILE A 497 -0.84 6.28 2.00
C ILE A 497 -1.13 6.61 3.46
N GLY A 498 -0.68 7.79 3.88
CA GLY A 498 -0.98 8.43 5.16
C GLY A 498 -0.97 9.94 4.96
N PHE A 499 -0.67 10.69 6.01
CA PHE A 499 -0.60 12.15 5.93
C PHE A 499 0.15 12.76 7.11
N ARG A 500 0.41 14.05 6.96
CA ARG A 500 0.96 14.94 7.99
C ARG A 500 0.10 16.19 8.03
N ILE A 501 0.17 16.88 9.16
CA ILE A 501 -0.64 18.07 9.43
C ILE A 501 0.23 19.33 9.50
N VAL A 502 -0.38 20.45 9.14
CA VAL A 502 0.14 21.78 9.41
C VAL A 502 -0.82 22.54 10.31
N CYS A 503 -0.29 23.50 11.07
CA CYS A 503 -1.07 24.44 11.86
C CYS A 503 -0.70 25.87 11.46
N GLU A 504 -1.70 26.70 11.23
CA GLU A 504 -1.48 28.13 10.99
C GLU A 504 -1.06 28.82 12.31
N PRO A 505 -0.09 29.76 12.27
CA PRO A 505 0.22 30.59 13.42
C PRO A 505 -0.98 31.46 13.79
N ASP A 506 -1.33 31.53 15.06
CA ASP A 506 -2.36 32.46 15.51
C ASP A 506 -1.88 33.91 15.31
N SER A 507 -2.82 34.77 14.96
CA SER A 507 -2.62 36.22 14.76
C SER A 507 -2.00 36.94 15.96
N ILE A 508 -2.08 36.35 17.16
CA ILE A 508 -1.51 36.88 18.41
C ILE A 508 -0.06 36.47 18.67
N ILE A 509 0.51 35.57 17.86
CA ILE A 509 1.87 35.07 18.04
C ILE A 509 2.89 36.17 17.71
N THR A 510 3.84 36.39 18.61
CA THR A 510 4.98 37.27 18.35
C THR A 510 6.06 36.53 17.56
N PHE A 511 6.47 37.13 16.43
CA PHE A 511 7.55 36.68 15.55
C PHE A 511 8.92 37.19 15.97
#